data_AF-A0A7S4SSW1-F1
#
_entry.id   AF-A0A7S4SSW1-F1
#
_cell.length_a   1.000
_cell.length_b   1.000
_cell.length_c   1.000
_cell.angle_alpha   90.00
_cell.angle_beta   90.00
_cell.angle_gamma   90.00
#
_symmetry.space_group_name_H-M   'P 1'
#
loop_
_entity.id
_entity.type
_entity.pdbx_description
1 polymer ?
#
loop_
_entity_poly.entity_id
_entity_poly.type
_entity_poly.pdbx_seq_one_letter_code
_entity_poly.pdbx_strand_id
1 'polypeptide(L)'
;WLKRAGWAPEGFRCTASLSCRAAQMAGAGESWESMKAKAKNLKAELDTKMQELGRLNKRLGASTAAGTSAGDRLAALDGQIQLVVGLREEVERGLAELEEASEALARIASTSAQAAQAARFRETQQEMMRDFKRVAQSIDHQYQHARLLPKARGSRKGAGDDVEEGLMQERSALSSSVSMADEIIGQARETHDMLVGQRKTLGSVHGRVQSLDTILPGIGKLIDKISDRKTKERVVLSLTVASCCFFTIWYKFL
;
A
#
# COMPACT_ATOMS: atom_id res chain seq x y z
N TRP A 1 35.62 75.88 9.82
CA TRP A 1 35.54 75.42 8.43
C TRP A 1 35.46 73.88 8.42
N LEU A 2 34.35 73.29 8.87
CA LEU A 2 33.14 72.95 8.09
C LEU A 2 33.33 71.83 7.05
N LYS A 3 33.04 70.59 7.48
CA LYS A 3 31.89 69.76 7.04
C LYS A 3 31.70 69.51 5.53
N ARG A 4 31.85 68.24 5.10
CA ARG A 4 30.94 67.42 4.25
C ARG A 4 31.73 66.21 3.71
N ALA A 5 31.22 64.99 3.54
CA ALA A 5 29.99 64.29 3.90
C ALA A 5 30.20 62.83 3.42
N GLY A 6 29.52 61.86 4.06
CA GLY A 6 29.43 60.47 3.59
C GLY A 6 29.68 59.47 4.72
N TRP A 7 28.77 59.33 5.69
CA TRP A 7 27.71 58.30 5.69
C TRP A 7 28.23 56.89 5.35
N ALA A 8 28.31 56.03 6.37
CA ALA A 8 28.31 54.57 6.24
C ALA A 8 26.89 54.09 5.82
N PRO A 9 26.67 52.85 5.36
CA PRO A 9 26.69 51.71 6.29
C PRO A 9 27.21 50.37 5.76
N GLU A 10 27.70 49.59 6.71
CA GLU A 10 27.51 48.14 6.90
C GLU A 10 26.39 47.48 6.06
N GLY A 11 26.69 46.31 5.49
CA GLY A 11 25.69 45.29 5.24
C GLY A 11 25.57 44.78 3.81
N PHE A 12 26.36 43.76 3.45
CA PHE A 12 25.97 42.80 2.40
C PHE A 12 26.65 41.45 2.68
N ARG A 13 26.22 40.77 3.74
CA ARG A 13 26.46 39.33 3.91
C ARG A 13 25.18 38.57 3.60
N CYS A 14 25.26 37.73 2.57
CA CYS A 14 24.48 36.51 2.36
C CYS A 14 22.97 36.62 2.07
N THR A 15 22.59 37.01 0.84
CA THR A 15 21.26 36.70 0.25
C THR A 15 21.24 35.42 -0.59
N ALA A 16 22.35 34.69 -0.70
CA ALA A 16 22.45 33.46 -1.50
C ALA A 16 21.63 32.27 -0.96
N SER A 17 21.13 32.29 0.28
CA SER A 17 20.50 31.11 0.89
C SER A 17 19.02 30.92 0.53
N LEU A 18 18.26 31.99 0.28
CA LEU A 18 16.81 31.91 0.03
C LEU A 18 16.49 31.54 -1.43
N SER A 19 17.20 32.13 -2.39
CA SER A 19 17.03 31.80 -3.81
C SER A 19 17.52 30.38 -4.12
N CYS A 20 18.66 29.97 -3.55
CA CYS A 20 19.17 28.61 -3.71
C CYS A 20 18.27 27.56 -3.03
N ARG A 21 17.69 27.88 -1.86
CA ARG A 21 16.68 27.01 -1.22
C ARG A 21 15.39 26.91 -2.02
N ALA A 22 14.92 28.00 -2.61
CA ALA A 22 13.72 27.97 -3.46
C ALA A 22 13.96 27.12 -4.73
N ALA A 23 15.13 27.26 -5.37
CA ALA A 23 15.52 26.44 -6.51
C ALA A 23 15.65 24.94 -6.14
N GLN A 24 16.21 24.64 -4.97
CA GLN A 24 16.33 23.26 -4.49
C GLN A 24 15.00 22.64 -4.09
N MET A 25 14.08 23.43 -3.52
CA MET A 25 12.69 23.01 -3.26
C MET A 25 11.90 22.79 -4.55
N ALA A 26 12.13 23.60 -5.59
CA ALA A 26 11.51 23.42 -6.90
C ALA A 26 12.01 22.15 -7.62
N GLY A 27 13.33 21.92 -7.64
CA GLY A 27 13.92 20.70 -8.20
C GLY A 27 13.55 19.43 -7.43
N ALA A 28 13.45 19.51 -6.10
CA ALA A 28 12.93 18.40 -5.27
C ALA A 28 11.43 18.17 -5.52
N GLY A 29 10.65 19.22 -5.79
CA GLY A 29 9.25 19.14 -6.19
C GLY A 29 9.05 18.45 -7.54
N GLU A 30 9.88 18.76 -8.53
CA GLU A 30 9.89 18.10 -9.84
C GLU A 30 10.31 16.62 -9.73
N SER A 31 11.34 16.33 -8.94
CA SER A 31 11.77 14.96 -8.65
C SER A 31 10.70 14.16 -7.91
N TRP A 32 10.00 14.80 -6.96
CA TRP A 32 8.90 14.20 -6.21
C TRP A 32 7.70 13.88 -7.10
N GLU A 33 7.25 14.85 -7.92
CA GLU A 33 6.11 14.64 -8.81
C GLU A 33 6.43 13.61 -9.91
N SER A 34 7.67 13.58 -10.43
CA SER A 34 8.13 12.53 -11.35
C SER A 34 8.06 11.14 -10.73
N MET A 35 8.59 10.97 -9.51
CA MET A 35 8.55 9.69 -8.79
C MET A 35 7.12 9.26 -8.43
N LYS A 36 6.28 10.23 -8.06
CA LYS A 36 4.86 10.01 -7.77
C LYS A 36 4.08 9.60 -9.01
N ALA A 37 4.38 10.17 -10.17
CA ALA A 37 3.81 9.76 -11.45
C ALA A 37 4.22 8.32 -11.79
N LYS A 38 5.50 7.98 -11.62
CA LYS A 38 6.00 6.60 -11.82
C LYS A 38 5.28 5.60 -10.89
N ALA A 39 5.19 5.89 -9.60
CA ALA A 39 4.49 5.03 -8.64
C ALA A 39 3.00 4.84 -8.98
N LYS A 40 2.32 5.89 -9.45
CA LYS A 40 0.93 5.79 -9.92
C LYS A 40 0.79 4.94 -11.19
N ASN A 41 1.70 5.09 -12.14
CA ASN A 41 1.70 4.28 -13.37
C ASN A 41 1.93 2.80 -13.06
N LEU A 42 2.95 2.50 -12.24
CA LEU A 42 3.23 1.14 -11.77
C LEU A 42 2.01 0.54 -11.06
N LYS A 43 1.35 1.31 -10.19
CA LYS A 43 0.11 0.87 -9.55
C LYS A 43 -0.99 0.52 -10.57
N ALA A 44 -1.24 1.38 -11.55
CA ALA A 44 -2.28 1.17 -12.55
C ALA A 44 -2.01 -0.05 -13.44
N GLU A 45 -0.75 -0.25 -13.82
CA GLU A 45 -0.31 -1.44 -14.54
C GLU A 45 -0.53 -2.70 -13.71
N LEU A 46 -0.17 -2.67 -12.42
CA LEU A 46 -0.36 -3.79 -11.52
C LEU A 46 -1.84 -4.13 -11.30
N ASP A 47 -2.70 -3.12 -11.16
CA ASP A 47 -4.15 -3.30 -11.02
C ASP A 47 -4.73 -3.99 -12.28
N THR A 48 -4.19 -3.69 -13.47
CA THR A 48 -4.60 -4.34 -14.72
C THR A 48 -4.15 -5.80 -14.77
N LYS A 49 -2.89 -6.08 -14.43
CA LYS A 49 -2.35 -7.46 -14.34
C LYS A 49 -3.07 -8.30 -13.28
N MET A 50 -3.42 -7.71 -12.14
CA MET A 50 -4.21 -8.38 -11.10
C MET A 50 -5.62 -8.73 -11.59
N GLN A 51 -6.28 -7.85 -12.35
CA GLN A 51 -7.57 -8.15 -12.96
C GLN A 51 -7.47 -9.27 -14.00
N GLU A 52 -6.39 -9.31 -14.77
CA GLU A 52 -6.12 -10.39 -15.71
C GLU A 52 -5.89 -11.73 -14.99
N LEU A 53 -5.06 -11.75 -13.94
CA LEU A 53 -4.91 -12.91 -13.05
C LEU A 53 -6.26 -13.37 -12.49
N GLY A 54 -7.11 -12.44 -12.04
CA GLY A 54 -8.45 -12.74 -11.56
C GLY A 54 -9.37 -13.34 -12.63
N ARG A 55 -9.28 -12.88 -13.88
CA ARG A 55 -10.01 -13.47 -15.02
C ARG A 55 -9.50 -14.86 -15.35
N LEU A 56 -8.18 -15.07 -15.37
CA LEU A 56 -7.57 -16.38 -15.62
C LEU A 56 -7.92 -17.38 -14.51
N ASN A 57 -7.89 -16.96 -13.25
CA ASN A 57 -8.29 -17.80 -12.11
C ASN A 57 -9.76 -18.28 -12.24
N LYS A 58 -10.68 -17.39 -12.64
CA LYS A 58 -12.08 -17.78 -12.91
C LYS A 58 -12.20 -18.75 -14.08
N ARG A 59 -11.42 -18.56 -15.16
CA ARG A 59 -11.40 -19.46 -16.32
C ARG A 59 -10.85 -20.84 -15.95
N LEU A 60 -9.83 -20.90 -15.10
CA LEU A 60 -9.25 -22.13 -14.58
C LEU A 60 -10.26 -22.91 -13.72
N GLY A 61 -11.03 -22.22 -12.87
CA GLY A 61 -12.12 -22.84 -12.13
C GLY A 61 -13.25 -23.35 -13.04
N ALA A 62 -13.60 -22.59 -14.08
CA ALA A 62 -14.65 -22.99 -15.03
C ALA A 62 -14.25 -24.17 -15.94
N SER A 63 -12.99 -24.23 -16.40
CA SER A 63 -12.48 -25.34 -17.21
C SER A 63 -12.46 -26.64 -16.42
N THR A 64 -12.15 -26.55 -15.13
CA THR A 64 -12.24 -27.65 -14.16
C THR A 64 -13.66 -28.19 -14.00
N ALA A 65 -14.68 -27.31 -14.03
CA ALA A 65 -16.10 -27.68 -13.94
C ALA A 65 -16.73 -28.18 -15.26
N ALA A 66 -16.15 -27.79 -16.41
CA ALA A 66 -16.39 -28.39 -17.74
C ALA A 66 -16.36 -29.95 -17.68
N GLY A 67 -16.75 -30.72 -18.70
CA GLY A 67 -16.38 -32.15 -18.78
C GLY A 67 -16.54 -32.81 -20.17
N THR A 68 -15.71 -32.64 -21.21
CA THR A 68 -14.26 -32.48 -21.17
C THR A 68 -13.45 -33.78 -21.09
N SER A 69 -13.02 -34.39 -22.20
CA SER A 69 -12.04 -35.50 -22.21
C SER A 69 -10.81 -35.18 -21.36
N ALA A 70 -10.37 -36.11 -20.51
CA ALA A 70 -9.30 -35.85 -19.53
C ALA A 70 -7.95 -35.44 -20.16
N GLY A 71 -7.62 -35.96 -21.34
CA GLY A 71 -6.37 -35.65 -22.06
C GLY A 71 -6.31 -34.23 -22.63
N ASP A 72 -7.32 -33.81 -23.40
CA ASP A 72 -7.37 -32.47 -24.00
C ASP A 72 -7.45 -31.36 -22.94
N ARG A 73 -8.02 -31.68 -21.78
CA ARG A 73 -8.06 -30.79 -20.62
C ARG A 73 -6.71 -30.53 -20.03
N LEU A 74 -5.92 -31.58 -19.81
CA LEU A 74 -4.62 -31.46 -19.19
C LEU A 74 -3.69 -30.56 -20.02
N ALA A 75 -3.69 -30.71 -21.35
CA ALA A 75 -2.93 -29.85 -22.24
C ALA A 75 -3.41 -28.39 -22.22
N ALA A 76 -4.72 -28.15 -22.23
CA ALA A 76 -5.28 -26.80 -22.16
C ALA A 76 -5.07 -26.12 -20.79
N LEU A 77 -5.12 -26.90 -19.70
CA LEU A 77 -4.83 -26.44 -18.35
C LEU A 77 -3.35 -26.10 -18.22
N ASP A 78 -2.44 -26.95 -18.70
CA ASP A 78 -0.99 -26.75 -18.63
C ASP A 78 -0.56 -25.45 -19.33
N GLY A 79 -1.12 -25.17 -20.52
CA GLY A 79 -0.92 -23.89 -21.19
C GLY A 79 -1.46 -22.69 -20.41
N GLN A 80 -2.63 -22.83 -19.75
CA GLN A 80 -3.16 -21.77 -18.88
C GLN A 80 -2.31 -21.56 -17.62
N ILE A 81 -1.73 -22.63 -17.07
CA ILE A 81 -0.88 -22.57 -15.88
C ILE A 81 0.42 -21.82 -16.19
N GLN A 82 1.08 -22.13 -17.31
CA GLN A 82 2.30 -21.42 -17.73
C GLN A 82 2.05 -19.91 -17.87
N LEU A 83 0.91 -19.51 -18.45
CA LEU A 83 0.52 -18.10 -18.55
C LEU A 83 0.26 -17.47 -17.18
N VAL A 84 -0.39 -18.20 -16.27
CA VAL A 84 -0.64 -17.73 -14.91
C VAL A 84 0.67 -17.57 -14.12
N VAL A 85 1.62 -18.49 -14.26
CA VAL A 85 2.94 -18.40 -13.61
C VAL A 85 3.72 -17.19 -14.14
N GLY A 86 3.78 -16.99 -15.46
CA GLY A 86 4.45 -15.83 -16.04
C GLY A 86 3.83 -14.50 -15.58
N LEU A 87 2.49 -14.41 -15.55
CA LEU A 87 1.80 -13.22 -15.08
C LEU A 87 1.98 -13.01 -13.57
N ARG A 88 2.10 -14.09 -12.79
CA ARG A 88 2.39 -14.06 -11.36
C ARG A 88 3.78 -13.47 -11.08
N GLU A 89 4.81 -13.95 -11.78
CA GLU A 89 6.18 -13.42 -11.67
C GLU A 89 6.23 -11.93 -12.06
N GLU A 90 5.49 -11.55 -13.09
CA GLU A 90 5.47 -10.16 -13.55
C GLU A 90 4.76 -9.22 -12.56
N VAL A 91 3.75 -9.71 -11.85
CA VAL A 91 3.12 -8.98 -10.73
C VAL A 91 4.05 -8.91 -9.52
N GLU A 92 4.80 -9.96 -9.20
CA GLU A 92 5.80 -9.93 -8.12
C GLU A 92 6.92 -8.93 -8.42
N ARG A 93 7.43 -8.90 -9.65
CA ARG A 93 8.40 -7.90 -10.10
C ARG A 93 7.84 -6.49 -9.97
N GLY A 94 6.62 -6.23 -10.45
CA GLY A 94 6.02 -4.91 -10.35
C GLY A 94 5.72 -4.48 -8.90
N LEU A 95 5.42 -5.41 -7.99
CA LEU A 95 5.27 -5.12 -6.56
C LEU A 95 6.59 -4.67 -5.94
N ALA A 96 7.70 -5.30 -6.30
CA ALA A 96 9.04 -4.92 -5.85
C ALA A 96 9.43 -3.52 -6.37
N GLU A 97 9.15 -3.24 -7.65
CA GLU A 97 9.39 -1.91 -8.24
C GLU A 97 8.53 -0.83 -7.58
N LEU A 98 7.27 -1.13 -7.25
CA LEU A 98 6.39 -0.22 -6.53
C LEU A 98 6.87 0.03 -5.09
N GLU A 99 7.41 -1.00 -4.42
CA GLU A 99 8.01 -0.87 -3.09
C GLU A 99 9.18 0.12 -3.12
N GLU A 100 10.12 -0.09 -4.06
CA GLU A 100 11.27 0.79 -4.25
C GLU A 100 10.84 2.23 -4.57
N ALA A 101 9.86 2.41 -5.46
CA ALA A 101 9.31 3.72 -5.77
C ALA A 101 8.66 4.39 -4.54
N SER A 102 7.95 3.63 -3.70
CA SER A 102 7.34 4.13 -2.46
C SER A 102 8.38 4.52 -1.41
N GLU A 103 9.49 3.79 -1.33
CA GLU A 103 10.58 4.09 -0.42
C GLU A 103 11.39 5.30 -0.89
N ALA A 104 11.65 5.40 -2.19
CA ALA A 104 12.28 6.55 -2.80
C ALA A 104 11.44 7.83 -2.62
N LEU A 105 10.11 7.74 -2.74
CA LEU A 105 9.20 8.84 -2.37
C LEU A 105 9.40 9.23 -0.91
N ALA A 106 9.36 8.29 0.03
CA ALA A 106 9.55 8.60 1.44
C ALA A 106 10.90 9.26 1.76
N ARG A 107 11.97 8.96 1.01
CA ARG A 107 13.29 9.59 1.15
C ARG A 107 13.33 11.04 0.61
N ILE A 108 12.57 11.32 -0.44
CA ILE A 108 12.50 12.66 -1.09
C ILE A 108 11.47 13.57 -0.38
N ALA A 109 10.56 13.00 0.41
CA ALA A 109 9.54 13.76 1.13
C ALA A 109 10.16 14.83 2.04
N SER A 110 9.87 16.09 1.74
CA SER A 110 10.43 17.26 2.45
C SER A 110 9.39 17.97 3.34
N THR A 111 8.10 17.72 3.10
CA THR A 111 6.99 18.32 3.85
C THR A 111 6.18 17.25 4.59
N SER A 112 5.49 17.64 5.66
CA SER A 112 4.60 16.74 6.40
C SER A 112 3.49 16.15 5.54
N ALA A 113 2.97 16.92 4.57
CA ALA A 113 1.99 16.45 3.59
C ALA A 113 2.56 15.40 2.63
N GLN A 114 3.79 15.60 2.14
CA GLN A 114 4.49 14.60 1.30
C GLN A 114 4.80 13.33 2.08
N ALA A 115 5.22 13.44 3.34
CA ALA A 115 5.47 12.29 4.21
C ALA A 115 4.19 11.47 4.45
N ALA A 116 3.06 12.15 4.71
CA ALA A 116 1.75 11.49 4.82
C ALA A 116 1.37 10.79 3.51
N GLN A 117 1.60 11.41 2.36
CA GLN A 117 1.31 10.81 1.05
C GLN A 117 2.20 9.58 0.76
N ALA A 118 3.48 9.62 1.11
CA ALA A 118 4.38 8.47 0.98
C ALA A 118 3.94 7.31 1.88
N ALA A 119 3.46 7.60 3.10
CA ALA A 119 2.87 6.59 3.97
C ALA A 119 1.63 5.92 3.35
N ARG A 120 0.76 6.70 2.69
CA ARG A 120 -0.39 6.15 1.96
C ARG A 120 0.02 5.23 0.80
N PHE A 121 1.05 5.60 0.03
CA PHE A 121 1.56 4.72 -1.04
C PHE A 121 2.07 3.38 -0.49
N ARG A 122 2.72 3.38 0.68
CA ARG A 122 3.14 2.13 1.36
C ARG A 122 1.96 1.29 1.81
N GLU A 123 0.92 1.91 2.39
CA GLU A 123 -0.31 1.19 2.77
C GLU A 123 -0.95 0.53 1.54
N THR A 124 -1.08 1.27 0.43
CA THR A 124 -1.62 0.74 -0.83
C THR A 124 -0.79 -0.41 -1.39
N GLN A 125 0.55 -0.32 -1.33
CA GLN A 125 1.43 -1.40 -1.77
C GLN A 125 1.26 -2.66 -0.91
N GLN A 126 1.15 -2.51 0.42
CA GLN A 126 0.87 -3.63 1.32
C GLN A 126 -0.50 -4.26 1.08
N GLU A 127 -1.52 -3.46 0.77
CA GLU A 127 -2.86 -3.95 0.42
C GLU A 127 -2.81 -4.78 -0.87
N MET A 128 -2.19 -4.26 -1.93
CA MET A 128 -2.03 -4.97 -3.20
C MET A 128 -1.25 -6.28 -3.03
N MET A 129 -0.24 -6.31 -2.17
CA MET A 129 0.50 -7.54 -1.85
C MET A 129 -0.38 -8.59 -1.15
N ARG A 130 -1.27 -8.18 -0.24
CA ARG A 130 -2.22 -9.09 0.42
C ARG A 130 -3.24 -9.66 -0.57
N ASP A 131 -3.76 -8.81 -1.43
CA ASP A 131 -4.71 -9.22 -2.48
C ASP A 131 -4.04 -10.18 -3.46
N PHE A 132 -2.80 -9.91 -3.85
CA PHE A 132 -2.02 -10.82 -4.69
C PHE A 132 -1.85 -12.19 -4.04
N LYS A 133 -1.46 -12.23 -2.76
CA LYS A 133 -1.32 -13.50 -2.02
C LYS A 133 -2.63 -14.28 -1.96
N ARG A 134 -3.77 -13.59 -1.76
CA ARG A 134 -5.10 -14.21 -1.77
C ARG A 134 -5.45 -14.80 -3.13
N VAL A 135 -5.18 -14.07 -4.22
CA VAL A 135 -5.43 -14.56 -5.59
C VAL A 135 -4.51 -15.73 -5.92
N ALA A 136 -3.23 -15.65 -5.56
CA ALA A 136 -2.26 -16.74 -5.75
C ALA A 136 -2.68 -18.02 -5.02
N GLN A 137 -3.13 -17.93 -3.77
CA GLN A 137 -3.67 -19.07 -3.02
C GLN A 137 -4.92 -19.65 -3.67
N SER A 138 -5.81 -18.80 -4.19
CA SER A 138 -6.99 -19.27 -4.93
C SER A 138 -6.60 -20.05 -6.19
N ILE A 139 -5.58 -19.58 -6.92
CA ILE A 139 -5.09 -20.26 -8.13
C ILE A 139 -4.49 -21.61 -7.76
N ASP A 140 -3.68 -21.66 -6.70
CA ASP A 140 -3.07 -22.91 -6.23
C ASP A 140 -4.13 -23.95 -5.85
N HIS A 141 -5.16 -23.54 -5.11
CA HIS A 141 -6.29 -24.40 -4.78
C HIS A 141 -7.03 -24.91 -6.04
N GLN A 142 -7.23 -24.05 -7.05
CA GLN A 142 -7.84 -24.48 -8.32
C GLN A 142 -6.94 -25.47 -9.07
N TYR A 143 -5.62 -25.25 -9.07
CA TYR A 143 -4.66 -26.15 -9.69
C TYR A 143 -4.66 -27.53 -9.02
N GLN A 144 -4.57 -27.55 -7.69
CA GLN A 144 -4.64 -28.75 -6.88
C GLN A 144 -5.95 -29.52 -7.16
N HIS A 145 -7.09 -28.84 -7.18
CA HIS A 145 -8.38 -29.44 -7.47
C HIS A 145 -8.48 -29.97 -8.91
N ALA A 146 -7.97 -29.22 -9.89
CA ALA A 146 -7.91 -29.63 -11.29
C ALA A 146 -7.00 -30.83 -11.54
N ARG A 147 -5.98 -31.04 -10.70
CA ARG A 147 -5.08 -32.20 -10.75
C ARG A 147 -5.71 -33.46 -10.13
N LEU A 148 -6.62 -33.30 -9.17
CA LEU A 148 -7.31 -34.41 -8.49
C LEU A 148 -8.50 -34.97 -9.28
N LEU A 149 -9.27 -34.12 -9.96
CA LEU A 149 -10.49 -34.49 -10.69
C LEU A 149 -10.35 -35.39 -11.95
N PRO A 150 -9.22 -35.44 -12.69
CA PRO A 150 -9.09 -36.31 -13.87
C PRO A 150 -9.24 -37.80 -13.52
N LYS A 151 -8.86 -38.19 -12.29
CA LYS A 151 -8.83 -39.60 -11.85
C LYS A 151 -10.18 -40.16 -11.41
N ALA A 152 -11.06 -39.34 -10.84
CA ALA A 152 -12.33 -39.81 -10.28
C ALA A 152 -13.41 -40.18 -11.34
N ARG A 153 -13.30 -39.67 -12.58
CA ARG A 153 -14.28 -39.95 -13.65
C ARG A 153 -13.84 -41.04 -14.64
N GLY A 154 -12.56 -41.41 -14.66
CA GLY A 154 -12.04 -42.51 -15.49
C GLY A 154 -12.42 -43.90 -14.97
N SER A 155 -12.62 -44.06 -13.66
CA SER A 155 -12.92 -45.35 -13.01
C SER A 155 -14.34 -45.88 -13.30
N ARG A 156 -15.29 -45.03 -13.73
CA ARG A 156 -16.69 -45.45 -13.88
C ARG A 156 -17.02 -46.23 -15.16
N LYS A 157 -16.04 -46.56 -16.02
CA LYS A 157 -16.28 -47.11 -17.37
C LYS A 157 -15.61 -48.45 -17.69
N GLY A 158 -14.96 -49.11 -16.73
CA GLY A 158 -14.43 -50.48 -16.88
C GLY A 158 -15.14 -51.43 -15.92
N ALA A 159 -15.71 -52.52 -16.44
CA ALA A 159 -16.42 -53.54 -15.67
C ALA A 159 -15.55 -54.80 -15.60
N GLY A 160 -15.42 -55.40 -14.42
CA GLY A 160 -15.09 -56.81 -14.24
C GLY A 160 -13.82 -57.11 -13.44
N ASP A 161 -12.67 -56.57 -13.84
CA ASP A 161 -11.35 -56.93 -13.28
C ASP A 161 -10.67 -55.74 -12.56
N ASP A 162 -11.17 -54.52 -12.77
CA ASP A 162 -10.56 -53.25 -12.35
C ASP A 162 -10.85 -52.84 -10.88
N VAL A 163 -11.48 -53.69 -10.07
CA VAL A 163 -11.87 -53.31 -8.70
C VAL A 163 -10.66 -53.16 -7.79
N GLU A 164 -9.68 -54.06 -7.90
CA GLU A 164 -8.44 -53.99 -7.11
C GLU A 164 -7.54 -52.84 -7.57
N GLU A 165 -7.45 -52.61 -8.88
CA GLU A 165 -6.70 -51.49 -9.45
C GLU A 165 -7.39 -50.14 -9.15
N GLY A 166 -8.72 -50.12 -9.14
CA GLY A 166 -9.55 -49.02 -8.69
C GLY A 166 -9.35 -48.72 -7.21
N LEU A 167 -9.28 -49.72 -6.34
CA LEU A 167 -9.02 -49.58 -4.90
C LEU A 167 -7.59 -49.09 -4.62
N MET A 168 -6.59 -49.58 -5.35
CA MET A 168 -5.21 -49.09 -5.26
C MET A 168 -5.11 -47.62 -5.72
N GLN A 169 -5.83 -47.27 -6.78
CA GLN A 169 -5.89 -45.90 -7.29
C GLN A 169 -6.66 -44.98 -6.33
N GLU A 170 -7.74 -45.47 -5.71
CA GLU A 170 -8.51 -44.77 -4.68
C GLU A 170 -7.66 -44.55 -3.42
N ARG A 171 -6.89 -45.55 -2.98
CA ARG A 171 -5.91 -45.42 -1.90
C ARG A 171 -4.84 -44.37 -2.22
N SER A 172 -4.38 -44.30 -3.47
CA SER A 172 -3.43 -43.26 -3.91
C SER A 172 -4.06 -41.86 -3.90
N ALA A 173 -5.33 -41.74 -4.30
CA ALA A 173 -6.07 -40.49 -4.26
C ALA A 173 -6.31 -40.05 -2.81
N LEU A 174 -6.67 -40.98 -1.93
CA LEU A 174 -6.91 -40.74 -0.51
C LEU A 174 -5.62 -40.33 0.21
N SER A 175 -4.49 -40.98 -0.12
CA SER A 175 -3.17 -40.55 0.37
C SER A 175 -2.81 -39.14 -0.09
N SER A 176 -3.14 -38.77 -1.33
CA SER A 176 -2.92 -37.42 -1.85
C SER A 176 -3.86 -36.38 -1.21
N SER A 177 -5.09 -36.76 -0.87
CA SER A 177 -6.01 -35.90 -0.13
C SER A 177 -5.58 -35.70 1.32
N VAL A 178 -5.02 -36.73 1.96
CA VAL A 178 -4.46 -36.64 3.31
C VAL A 178 -3.24 -35.72 3.33
N SER A 179 -2.30 -35.86 2.39
CA SER A 179 -1.13 -34.95 2.33
C SER A 179 -1.53 -33.50 2.07
N MET A 180 -2.59 -33.27 1.29
CA MET A 180 -3.13 -31.92 1.05
C MET A 180 -3.82 -31.36 2.30
N ALA A 181 -4.54 -32.19 3.06
CA ALA A 181 -5.09 -31.77 4.34
C ALA A 181 -3.97 -31.36 5.33
N ASP A 182 -2.85 -32.09 5.34
CA ASP A 182 -1.68 -31.73 6.14
C ASP A 182 -1.05 -30.41 5.69
N GLU A 183 -1.01 -30.13 4.38
CA GLU A 183 -0.53 -28.86 3.84
C GLU A 183 -1.46 -27.69 4.20
N ILE A 184 -2.78 -27.89 4.13
CA ILE A 184 -3.78 -26.91 4.60
C ILE A 184 -3.63 -26.65 6.10
N ILE A 185 -3.35 -27.69 6.90
CA ILE A 185 -3.06 -27.55 8.34
C ILE A 185 -1.75 -26.79 8.56
N GLY A 186 -0.72 -27.03 7.75
CA GLY A 186 0.54 -26.29 7.74
C GLY A 186 0.32 -24.80 7.43
N GLN A 187 -0.45 -24.51 6.39
CA GLN A 187 -0.81 -23.14 5.98
C GLN A 187 -1.68 -22.43 7.03
N ALA A 188 -2.56 -23.16 7.73
CA ALA A 188 -3.32 -22.63 8.86
C ALA A 188 -2.41 -22.27 10.05
N ARG A 189 -1.36 -23.06 10.31
CA ARG A 189 -0.35 -22.74 11.33
C ARG A 189 0.53 -21.56 10.93
N GLU A 190 0.95 -21.46 9.67
CA GLU A 190 1.68 -20.29 9.18
C GLU A 190 0.84 -19.01 9.23
N THR A 191 -0.45 -19.08 8.91
CA THR A 191 -1.35 -17.91 9.03
C THR A 191 -1.61 -17.55 10.49
N HIS A 192 -1.70 -18.53 11.39
CA HIS A 192 -1.74 -18.29 12.83
C HIS A 192 -0.44 -17.60 13.32
N ASP A 193 0.73 -18.10 12.93
CA ASP A 193 2.02 -17.51 13.31
C ASP A 193 2.23 -16.14 12.66
N MET A 194 1.75 -15.93 11.44
CA MET A 194 1.71 -14.62 10.79
C MET A 194 0.78 -13.65 11.52
N LEU A 195 -0.38 -14.10 12.01
CA LEU A 195 -1.30 -13.29 12.82
C LEU A 195 -0.73 -12.98 14.22
N VAL A 196 -0.01 -13.93 14.84
CA VAL A 196 0.71 -13.73 16.11
C VAL A 196 1.90 -12.78 15.91
N GLY A 197 2.65 -12.92 14.82
CA GLY A 197 3.71 -12.01 14.41
C GLY A 197 3.18 -10.60 14.12
N GLN A 198 2.02 -10.51 13.44
CA GLN A 198 1.29 -9.26 13.21
C GLN A 198 0.80 -8.63 14.52
N ARG A 199 0.41 -9.43 15.52
CA ARG A 199 0.06 -8.94 16.87
C ARG A 199 1.27 -8.33 17.58
N LYS A 200 2.47 -8.88 17.37
CA LYS A 200 3.74 -8.33 17.91
C LYS A 200 4.09 -6.99 17.26
N THR A 201 3.86 -6.83 15.95
CA THR A 201 4.00 -5.54 15.25
C THR A 201 2.91 -4.55 15.64
N LEU A 202 1.66 -4.95 15.83
CA LEU A 202 0.60 -4.08 16.37
C LEU A 202 0.88 -3.65 17.82
N GLY A 203 1.49 -4.51 18.64
CA GLY A 203 2.01 -4.14 19.97
C GLY A 203 3.10 -3.06 19.89
N SER A 204 3.97 -3.11 18.88
CA SER A 204 4.96 -2.05 18.62
C SER A 204 4.32 -0.74 18.13
N VAL A 205 3.15 -0.81 17.48
CA VAL A 205 2.37 0.38 17.10
C VAL A 205 1.67 0.96 18.34
N HIS A 206 1.11 0.12 19.23
CA HIS A 206 0.54 0.57 20.50
C HIS A 206 1.60 1.21 21.41
N GLY A 207 2.82 0.65 21.48
CA GLY A 207 3.94 1.27 22.21
C GLY A 207 4.41 2.60 21.59
N ARG A 208 4.30 2.76 20.26
CA ARG A 208 4.52 4.06 19.58
C ARG A 208 3.38 5.04 19.85
N VAL A 209 2.12 4.59 19.93
CA VAL A 209 0.97 5.43 20.31
C VAL A 209 1.04 5.86 21.78
N GLN A 210 1.47 4.98 22.70
CA GLN A 210 1.77 5.34 24.09
C GLN A 210 2.98 6.27 24.22
N SER A 211 4.00 6.11 23.37
CA SER A 211 5.10 7.09 23.28
C SER A 211 4.64 8.44 22.69
N LEU A 212 3.61 8.44 21.83
CA LEU A 212 2.94 9.67 21.40
C LEU A 212 2.16 10.31 22.56
N ASP A 213 1.54 9.56 23.47
CA ASP A 213 0.94 10.10 24.70
C ASP A 213 1.97 10.78 25.62
N THR A 214 3.23 10.32 25.63
CA THR A 214 4.31 11.01 26.36
C THR A 214 4.88 12.24 25.64
N ILE A 215 4.64 12.41 24.33
CA ILE A 215 5.08 13.58 23.52
C ILE A 215 3.94 14.59 23.30
N LEU A 216 2.68 14.16 23.41
CA LEU A 216 1.47 15.00 23.33
C LEU A 216 1.35 16.12 24.38
N PRO A 217 1.95 16.09 25.60
CA PRO A 217 1.93 17.27 26.48
C PRO A 217 2.72 18.49 25.94
N GLY A 218 3.49 18.34 24.85
CA GLY A 218 4.20 19.44 24.18
C GLY A 218 3.45 20.05 22.98
N ILE A 219 2.66 19.25 22.26
CA ILE A 219 1.95 19.68 21.03
C ILE A 219 0.78 20.60 21.38
N GLY A 220 0.10 20.37 22.52
CA GLY A 220 -0.92 21.30 23.03
C GLY A 220 -0.37 22.71 23.26
N LYS A 221 0.86 22.86 23.77
CA LYS A 221 1.49 24.17 23.98
C LYS A 221 1.99 24.83 22.69
N LEU A 222 2.35 24.04 21.68
CA LEU A 222 2.78 24.54 20.37
C LEU A 222 1.57 24.95 19.52
N ILE A 223 0.47 24.20 19.58
CA ILE A 223 -0.80 24.54 18.91
C ILE A 223 -1.44 25.77 19.56
N ASP A 224 -1.39 25.89 20.90
CA ASP A 224 -1.83 27.10 21.61
C ASP A 224 -0.94 28.30 21.26
N LYS A 225 0.40 28.17 21.25
CA LYS A 225 1.28 29.29 20.85
C LYS A 225 1.06 29.77 19.41
N ILE A 226 0.62 28.89 18.52
CA ILE A 226 0.29 29.22 17.13
C ILE A 226 -1.09 29.90 17.02
N SER A 227 -2.07 29.52 17.84
CA SER A 227 -3.38 30.19 17.88
C SER A 227 -3.28 31.56 18.58
N ASP A 228 -2.45 31.69 19.61
CA ASP A 228 -2.30 32.88 20.46
C ASP A 228 -1.72 34.09 19.72
N ARG A 229 -0.87 33.87 18.71
CA ARG A 229 -0.28 34.97 17.93
C ARG A 229 -1.30 35.60 16.98
N LYS A 230 -2.23 34.80 16.44
CA LYS A 230 -3.28 35.27 15.52
C LYS A 230 -4.50 35.86 16.26
N THR A 231 -4.79 35.42 17.48
CA THR A 231 -5.86 35.99 18.32
C THR A 231 -5.48 37.35 18.88
N LYS A 232 -4.21 37.57 19.28
CA LYS A 232 -3.74 38.87 19.80
C LYS A 232 -3.90 40.01 18.77
N GLU A 233 -3.56 39.78 17.51
CA GLU A 233 -3.73 40.78 16.45
C GLU A 233 -5.22 41.12 16.20
N ARG A 234 -6.12 40.13 16.26
CA ARG A 234 -7.57 40.35 16.10
C ARG A 234 -8.19 41.07 17.29
N VAL A 235 -7.76 40.76 18.52
CA VAL A 235 -8.25 41.42 19.73
C VAL A 235 -7.89 42.91 19.70
N VAL A 236 -6.64 43.25 19.37
CA VAL A 236 -6.21 44.66 19.26
C VAL A 236 -7.01 45.41 18.19
N LEU A 237 -7.17 44.83 16.99
CA LEU A 237 -7.96 45.44 15.92
C LEU A 237 -9.42 45.67 16.32
N SER A 238 -10.07 44.67 16.94
CA SER A 238 -11.46 44.81 17.39
C SER A 238 -11.62 45.86 18.50
N LEU A 239 -10.65 45.98 19.41
CA LEU A 239 -10.66 46.96 20.49
C LEU A 239 -10.51 48.39 19.95
N THR A 240 -9.62 48.60 18.98
CA THR A 240 -9.43 49.93 18.34
C THR A 240 -10.70 50.36 17.60
N VAL A 241 -11.32 49.45 16.85
CA VAL A 241 -12.58 49.75 16.14
C VAL A 241 -13.70 50.05 17.14
N ALA A 242 -13.86 49.24 18.18
CA ALA A 242 -14.88 49.48 19.22
C ALA A 242 -14.66 50.82 19.95
N SER A 243 -13.42 51.16 20.30
CA SER A 243 -13.08 52.44 20.94
C SER A 243 -13.42 53.63 20.04
N CYS A 244 -13.12 53.54 18.74
CA CYS A 244 -13.47 54.58 17.77
C CYS A 244 -15.00 54.75 17.64
N CYS A 245 -15.74 53.64 17.59
CA CYS A 245 -17.21 53.68 17.57
C CYS A 245 -17.80 54.29 18.85
N PHE A 246 -17.28 53.95 20.03
CA PHE A 246 -17.73 54.55 21.29
C PHE A 246 -17.49 56.06 21.32
N PHE A 247 -16.32 56.52 20.91
CA PHE A 247 -15.97 57.93 20.90
C PHE A 247 -16.85 58.73 19.93
N THR A 248 -17.14 58.18 18.75
CA THR A 248 -18.02 58.84 17.76
C THR A 248 -19.47 58.91 18.21
N ILE A 249 -20.00 57.88 18.87
CA ILE A 249 -21.34 57.91 19.48
C ILE A 249 -21.39 58.94 20.61
N TRP A 250 -20.38 58.96 21.48
CA TRP A 250 -20.33 59.90 22.60
C TRP A 250 -20.25 61.35 22.11
N TYR A 251 -19.40 61.64 21.12
CA TYR A 251 -19.29 62.97 20.51
C TYR A 251 -20.57 63.41 19.78
N LYS A 252 -21.36 62.47 19.23
CA LYS A 252 -22.63 62.80 18.58
C LYS A 252 -23.80 62.99 19.54
N PHE A 253 -23.71 62.40 20.73
CA PHE A 253 -24.74 62.50 21.77
C PHE A 253 -24.51 63.71 22.69
N LEU A 254 -23.26 64.16 22.82
CA LEU A 254 -22.87 65.41 23.46
C LEU A 254 -23.06 66.60 22.51
#